data_AF-A0A1J3IJ00-F1
#
_entry.id   AF-A0A1J3IJ00-F1
#
_cell.length_a   1.000
_cell.length_b   1.000
_cell.length_c   1.000
_cell.angle_alpha   90.00
_cell.angle_beta   90.00
_cell.angle_gamma   90.00
#
_symmetry.space_group_name_H-M   'P 1'
#
loop_
_entity.id
_entity.type
_entity.pdbx_description
1 polymer ?
#
loop_
_entity_poly.entity_id
_entity_poly.type
_entity_poly.pdbx_seq_one_letter_code
_entity_poly.pdbx_strand_id
1 'polypeptide(L)'
;RIEEAEELFEAMPEKTDFACTVMIVGFGKKGEIAKARKVFDSMKERDDTAWRVMIQMYERNGFESEALGLFALMHKIKGMLIDAG
;
A
#
# COMPACT_ATOMS: atom_id res chain seq x y z
N ARG A 1 -8.59 -9.83 14.26
CA ARG A 1 -8.48 -8.35 14.31
C ARG A 1 -7.16 -7.93 13.66
N ILE A 2 -6.93 -6.66 13.32
CA ILE A 2 -5.65 -6.31 12.64
C ILE A 2 -4.45 -6.48 13.57
N GLU A 3 -4.66 -6.40 14.89
CA GLU A 3 -3.65 -6.68 15.92
C GLU A 3 -3.16 -8.14 15.84
N GLU A 4 -4.08 -9.10 15.82
CA GLU A 4 -3.77 -10.52 15.63
C GLU A 4 -3.11 -10.78 14.26
N ALA A 5 -3.55 -10.06 13.22
CA ALA A 5 -2.95 -10.17 11.90
C ALA A 5 -1.53 -9.55 11.85
N GLU A 6 -1.26 -8.49 12.62
CA GLU A 6 0.06 -7.88 12.78
C GLU A 6 1.02 -8.84 13.48
N GLU A 7 0.57 -9.50 14.55
CA GLU A 7 1.37 -10.53 15.25
C GLU A 7 1.72 -11.70 14.31
N LEU A 8 0.74 -12.23 13.59
CA LEU A 8 0.97 -13.31 12.61
C LEU A 8 1.88 -12.84 11.48
N PHE A 9 1.66 -11.62 10.98
CA PHE A 9 2.48 -11.02 9.95
C PHE A 9 3.93 -10.92 10.42
N GLU A 10 4.21 -10.43 11.63
CA GLU A 10 5.57 -10.35 12.16
C GLU A 10 6.24 -11.70 12.42
N ALA A 11 5.46 -12.73 12.75
CA ALA A 11 5.97 -14.09 12.89
C ALA A 11 6.29 -14.80 11.57
N MET A 12 5.84 -14.26 10.42
CA MET A 12 6.11 -14.89 9.11
C MET A 12 7.60 -14.79 8.75
N PRO A 13 8.27 -15.91 8.43
CA PRO A 13 9.68 -15.91 8.02
C PRO A 13 9.90 -15.18 6.69
N GLU A 14 8.89 -15.20 5.81
CA GLU A 14 8.86 -14.46 4.55
C GLU A 14 7.48 -13.82 4.40
N LYS A 15 7.43 -12.49 4.23
CA LYS A 15 6.17 -11.76 4.05
C LYS A 15 5.74 -11.89 2.59
N THR A 16 4.60 -12.54 2.35
CA THR A 16 4.04 -12.66 1.00
C THR A 16 3.39 -11.36 0.57
N ASP A 17 3.32 -11.11 -0.74
CA ASP A 17 2.68 -9.89 -1.29
C ASP A 17 1.22 -9.76 -0.87
N PHE A 18 0.52 -10.89 -0.77
CA PHE A 18 -0.84 -10.95 -0.26
C PHE A 18 -0.91 -10.49 1.21
N ALA A 19 -0.04 -11.02 2.07
CA ALA A 19 -0.01 -10.64 3.49
C ALA A 19 0.32 -9.15 3.66
N CYS A 20 1.28 -8.63 2.89
CA CYS A 20 1.59 -7.20 2.85
C CYS A 20 0.35 -6.37 2.46
N THR A 21 -0.37 -6.77 1.42
CA THR A 21 -1.60 -6.09 0.96
C THR A 21 -2.66 -6.07 2.06
N VAL A 22 -2.88 -7.19 2.75
CA VAL A 22 -3.81 -7.27 3.89
C VAL A 22 -3.41 -6.30 5.00
N MET A 23 -2.13 -6.22 5.34
CA MET A 23 -1.63 -5.30 6.36
C MET A 23 -1.77 -3.83 5.95
N ILE A 24 -1.51 -3.48 4.69
CA ILE A 24 -1.72 -2.12 4.17
C ILE A 24 -3.18 -1.70 4.32
N VAL A 25 -4.13 -2.56 3.92
CA VAL A 25 -5.57 -2.30 4.08
C VAL A 25 -5.94 -2.16 5.55
N GLY A 26 -5.43 -3.06 6.39
CA GLY A 26 -5.76 -3.08 7.81
C GLY A 26 -5.31 -1.82 8.54
N PHE A 27 -4.04 -1.42 8.36
CA PHE A 27 -3.50 -0.19 8.92
C PHE A 27 -4.18 1.05 8.33
N GLY A 28 -4.37 1.09 7.01
CA GLY A 28 -5.02 2.21 6.34
C GLY A 28 -6.46 2.42 6.79
N LYS A 29 -7.25 1.35 6.98
CA LYS A 29 -8.63 1.47 7.50
C LYS A 29 -8.71 2.00 8.93
N LYS A 30 -7.64 1.88 9.71
CA LYS A 30 -7.51 2.44 11.07
C LYS A 30 -6.94 3.86 11.12
N GLY A 31 -6.52 4.41 9.99
CA GLY A 31 -5.81 5.70 9.95
C GLY A 31 -4.34 5.61 10.33
N GLU A 32 -3.79 4.40 10.51
CA GLU A 32 -2.36 4.18 10.78
C GLU A 32 -1.56 4.21 9.46
N ILE A 33 -1.73 5.27 8.67
CA ILE A 33 -1.24 5.34 7.28
C ILE A 33 0.28 5.22 7.18
N ALA A 34 1.01 5.69 8.20
CA ALA A 34 2.45 5.56 8.27
C ALA A 34 2.90 4.10 8.37
N LYS A 35 2.16 3.24 9.07
CA LYS A 35 2.45 1.79 9.12
C LYS A 35 2.11 1.13 7.80
N ALA A 36 0.96 1.48 7.20
CA ALA A 36 0.57 0.99 5.87
C ALA A 36 1.68 1.31 4.83
N ARG A 37 2.19 2.55 4.84
CA ARG A 37 3.28 2.97 3.96
C ARG A 37 4.57 2.19 4.22
N LYS A 38 4.95 1.94 5.46
CA LYS A 38 6.14 1.12 5.79
C LYS A 38 6.04 -0.30 5.21
N VAL A 39 4.88 -0.94 5.32
CA VAL A 39 4.66 -2.26 4.73
C VAL A 39 4.81 -2.18 3.21
N PHE A 40 4.15 -1.22 2.56
CA PHE A 40 4.27 -0.99 1.13
C PHE A 40 5.72 -0.73 0.67
N ASP A 41 6.51 0.04 1.44
CA ASP A 41 7.91 0.34 1.13
C ASP A 41 8.84 -0.87 1.33
N SER A 42 8.46 -1.82 2.20
CA SER A 42 9.22 -3.07 2.41
C SER A 42 9.05 -4.10 1.30
N MET A 43 8.01 -3.99 0.46
CA MET A 43 7.77 -4.92 -0.64
C MET A 43 8.89 -4.81 -1.69
N LYS A 44 9.52 -5.95 -2.00
CA LYS A 44 10.59 -6.01 -3.01
C LYS A 44 10.02 -5.80 -4.42
N GLU A 45 8.92 -6.46 -4.72
CA GLU A 45 8.13 -6.29 -5.93
C GLU A 45 6.73 -5.80 -5.57
N ARG A 46 6.20 -4.86 -6.34
CA ARG A 46 4.88 -4.26 -6.11
C ARG A 46 4.01 -4.51 -7.32
N ASP A 47 3.10 -5.46 -7.18
CA ASP A 47 2.08 -5.73 -8.17
C ASP A 47 1.08 -4.57 -8.27
N ASP A 48 0.23 -4.56 -9.29
CA ASP A 48 -0.78 -3.50 -9.46
C ASP A 48 -1.73 -3.37 -8.27
N THR A 49 -1.95 -4.46 -7.54
CA THR A 49 -2.82 -4.49 -6.36
C THR A 49 -2.23 -3.65 -5.23
N ALA A 50 -0.95 -3.83 -4.91
CA ALA A 50 -0.27 -3.11 -3.85
C ALA A 50 -0.30 -1.59 -4.09
N TRP A 51 -0.04 -1.14 -5.32
CA TRP A 51 -0.11 0.28 -5.68
C TRP A 51 -1.52 0.83 -5.51
N ARG A 52 -2.52 0.17 -6.10
CA ARG A 52 -3.93 0.59 -6.01
C ARG A 52 -4.40 0.67 -4.56
N VAL A 53 -4.06 -0.32 -3.75
CA VAL A 53 -4.43 -0.36 -2.34
C VAL A 53 -3.79 0.78 -1.56
N MET A 54 -2.49 1.04 -1.74
CA MET A 54 -1.82 2.12 -1.00
C MET A 54 -2.36 3.50 -1.39
N ILE A 55 -2.62 3.73 -2.68
CA ILE A 55 -3.25 4.97 -3.18
C ILE A 55 -4.64 5.14 -2.56
N GLN A 56 -5.49 4.10 -2.59
CA GLN A 56 -6.82 4.14 -1.97
C GLN A 56 -6.75 4.41 -0.46
N MET A 57 -5.74 3.85 0.24
CA MET A 57 -5.57 4.13 1.67
C MET A 57 -5.15 5.57 1.94
N TYR A 58 -4.36 6.20 1.08
CA TYR A 58 -4.07 7.63 1.18
C TYR A 58 -5.32 8.49 0.96
N GLU A 59 -6.06 8.25 -0.13
CA GLU A 59 -7.31 8.98 -0.43
C GLU A 59 -8.31 8.90 0.72
N ARG A 60 -8.53 7.69 1.24
CA ARG A 60 -9.47 7.46 2.36
C ARG A 60 -9.08 8.23 3.62
N ASN A 61 -7.80 8.50 3.83
CA ASN A 61 -7.29 9.17 5.03
C ASN A 61 -6.96 10.65 4.80
N GLY A 62 -7.30 11.23 3.63
CA GLY A 62 -7.09 12.64 3.32
C GLY A 62 -5.66 13.02 2.93
N PHE A 63 -4.85 12.06 2.50
CA PHE A 63 -3.47 12.27 2.05
C PHE A 63 -3.40 12.38 0.53
N GLU A 64 -4.11 13.35 -0.04
CA GLU A 64 -4.32 13.47 -1.49
C GLU A 64 -3.01 13.72 -2.26
N SER A 65 -2.09 14.50 -1.68
CA SER A 65 -0.79 14.80 -2.29
C SER A 65 0.07 13.55 -2.41
N GLU A 66 0.06 12.69 -1.39
CA GLU A 66 0.74 11.41 -1.37
C GLU A 66 0.10 10.40 -2.32
N ALA A 67 -1.24 10.38 -2.40
CA ALA A 67 -1.97 9.57 -3.35
C ALA A 67 -1.57 9.91 -4.81
N LEU A 68 -1.61 11.19 -5.16
CA LEU A 68 -1.22 11.68 -6.49
C LEU A 68 0.27 11.44 -6.78
N GLY A 69 1.14 11.70 -5.80
CA GLY A 69 2.57 11.45 -5.93
C GLY A 69 2.87 9.97 -6.15
N LEU A 70 2.19 9.09 -5.43
CA LEU A 70 2.36 7.64 -5.56
C LEU A 70 1.78 7.12 -6.89
N PHE A 71 0.65 7.65 -7.33
CA PHE A 71 0.08 7.38 -8.65
C PHE A 71 1.07 7.77 -9.76
N ALA A 72 1.60 9.00 -9.73
CA ALA A 72 2.59 9.45 -10.70
C ALA A 72 3.85 8.58 -10.71
N LEU A 73 4.31 8.15 -9.53
CA LEU A 73 5.45 7.22 -9.42
C LEU A 73 5.13 5.85 -10.04
N MET A 74 3.95 5.29 -9.77
CA MET A 74 3.49 4.04 -10.37
C MET A 74 3.54 4.13 -11.90
N HIS A 75 2.99 5.19 -12.48
CA HIS A 75 2.96 5.42 -13.93
C HIS A 75 4.36 5.62 -14.54
N LYS A 76 5.27 6.27 -13.80
CA LYS A 76 6.67 6.42 -14.22
C LYS A 76 7.42 5.09 -14.23
N ILE A 77 7.21 4.25 -13.23
CA ILE A 77 7.86 2.94 -13.11
C ILE A 77 7.29 1.95 -14.14
N LYS A 78 5.97 1.94 -14.33
CA LYS A 78 5.29 0.95 -15.18
C LYS A 78 5.20 1.33 -16.65
N GLY A 79 5.58 2.56 -17.03
CA GLY A 79 5.66 2.98 -18.42
C GLY A 79 4.29 3.02 -19.11
N MET A 80 3.63 4.19 -19.01
CA MET A 80 2.43 4.63 -19.75
C MET A 80 1.05 4.25 -19.18
N LEU A 81 0.32 5.28 -18.74
CA LEU A 81 -0.81 5.82 -19.50
C LEU A 81 -1.04 7.26 -19.04
N ILE A 82 -0.46 8.19 -19.81
CA ILE A 82 -1.01 9.54 -19.90
C ILE A 82 -2.23 9.37 -20.79
N ASP A 83 -3.36 8.99 -20.21
CA ASP A 83 -4.67 9.31 -20.78
C ASP A 83 -5.43 10.04 -19.67
N ALA A 84 -5.03 11.30 -19.50
CA ALA A 84 -5.98 12.31 -19.10
C ALA A 84 -6.96 12.47 -20.27
N GLY A 85 -8.15 11.90 -20.11
CA GLY A 85 -9.29 12.01 -21.02
C GLY A 85 -10.57 11.82 -20.24
#